data_AF-A0A9E1KSS5-F1
#
_entry.id   AF-A0A9E1KSS5-F1
#
_cell.length_a   1.000
_cell.length_b   1.000
_cell.length_c   1.000
_cell.angle_alpha   90.00
_cell.angle_beta   90.00
_cell.angle_gamma   90.00
#
_symmetry.space_group_name_H-M   'P 1'
#
loop_
_entity.id
_entity.type
_entity.pdbx_description
1 polymer ?
#
loop_
_entity_poly.entity_id
_entity_poly.type
_entity_poly.pdbx_seq_one_letter_code
_entity_poly.pdbx_strand_id
1 'polypeptide(L)'
;MKLPNLNKFRKKLNSKTFTRFFKPVEELIPEMPEQKSGCNKPIKFNAEDQLKSLIYYHLECFDSGRHLLDELNNDNFAKTVIAPEDGIKKSTFFEALNERGLE
;
A
#
# COMPACT_ATOMS: atom_id res chain seq x y z
N MET A 1 29.22 13.86 6.93
CA MET A 1 28.98 12.53 7.51
C MET A 1 28.21 11.70 6.48
N LYS A 2 28.80 10.66 5.88
CA LYS A 2 28.07 9.77 4.95
C LYS A 2 27.24 8.80 5.78
N LEU A 3 25.92 8.86 5.67
CA LEU A 3 25.04 7.88 6.29
C LEU A 3 25.34 6.49 5.70
N PRO A 4 25.38 5.43 6.52
CA PRO A 4 25.60 4.08 6.02
C PRO A 4 24.47 3.68 5.07
N ASN A 5 24.82 3.01 3.97
CA ASN A 5 23.82 2.49 3.03
C ASN A 5 23.02 1.37 3.71
N LEU A 6 21.76 1.65 4.05
CA LEU A 6 20.89 0.74 4.79
C LEU A 6 20.39 -0.44 3.93
N ASN A 7 20.49 -0.37 2.59
CA ASN A 7 20.04 -1.46 1.72
C ASN A 7 20.80 -2.77 1.98
N LYS A 8 22.02 -2.72 2.51
CA LYS A 8 22.78 -3.93 2.85
C LYS A 8 22.18 -4.75 4.00
N PHE A 9 21.32 -4.13 4.82
CA PHE A 9 20.63 -4.79 5.93
C PHE A 9 19.18 -5.12 5.59
N ARG A 10 18.74 -4.83 4.37
CA ARG A 10 17.38 -5.04 3.93
C ARG A 10 17.10 -6.53 3.81
N LYS A 11 16.15 -7.00 4.60
CA LYS A 11 15.54 -8.32 4.45
C LYS A 11 14.18 -8.12 3.82
N LYS A 12 13.85 -8.95 2.83
CA LYS A 12 12.53 -8.91 2.18
C LYS A 12 11.45 -9.14 3.23
N LEU A 13 10.43 -8.29 3.23
CA LEU A 13 9.28 -8.45 4.11
C LEU A 13 8.63 -9.81 3.94
N ASN A 14 8.08 -10.32 5.04
CA ASN A 14 7.21 -11.49 5.02
C ASN A 14 5.87 -11.16 5.68
N SER A 15 4.88 -12.00 5.42
CA SER A 15 3.51 -11.81 5.90
C SER A 15 3.43 -11.61 7.42
N LYS A 16 4.11 -12.43 8.23
CA LYS A 16 4.10 -12.28 9.69
C LYS A 16 4.61 -10.93 10.16
N THR A 17 5.67 -10.43 9.51
CA THR A 17 6.27 -9.13 9.85
C THR A 17 5.35 -8.00 9.43
N PHE A 18 4.81 -8.05 8.22
CA PHE A 18 3.86 -7.06 7.73
C PHE A 18 2.61 -7.00 8.61
N THR A 19 1.97 -8.13 8.88
CA THR A 19 0.78 -8.21 9.74
C THR A 19 1.05 -7.61 11.12
N ARG A 20 2.25 -7.79 11.68
CA ARG A 20 2.61 -7.16 12.96
C ARG A 20 2.58 -5.62 12.89
N PHE A 21 3.04 -5.04 11.79
CA PHE A 21 3.00 -3.57 11.58
C PHE A 21 1.59 -3.09 11.20
N PHE A 22 0.83 -3.91 10.50
CA PHE A 22 -0.51 -3.58 10.02
C PHE A 22 -1.59 -3.74 11.10
N LYS A 23 -1.42 -4.67 12.06
CA LYS A 23 -2.39 -4.96 13.12
C LYS A 23 -2.99 -3.73 13.81
N PRO A 24 -2.22 -2.74 14.30
CA PRO A 24 -2.82 -1.57 14.94
C PRO A 24 -3.69 -0.76 13.98
N VAL A 25 -3.39 -0.78 12.68
CA VAL A 25 -4.20 -0.12 11.66
C VAL A 25 -5.47 -0.92 11.39
N GLU A 26 -5.35 -2.24 11.27
CA GLU A 26 -6.48 -3.16 11.10
C GLU A 26 -7.53 -2.99 12.20
N GLU A 27 -7.10 -2.84 13.46
CA GLU A 27 -7.99 -2.61 14.60
C GLU A 27 -8.74 -1.26 14.54
N LEU A 28 -8.21 -0.28 13.79
CA LEU A 28 -8.82 1.05 13.61
C LEU A 28 -9.70 1.15 12.36
N ILE A 29 -9.64 0.20 11.44
CA ILE A 29 -10.45 0.21 10.20
C ILE A 29 -11.95 0.37 10.46
N PRO A 30 -12.57 -0.31 11.46
CA PRO A 30 -13.99 -0.13 11.76
C PRO A 30 -14.37 1.29 12.17
N GLU A 31 -13.41 2.08 12.68
CA GLU A 31 -13.62 3.47 13.08
C GLU A 31 -13.34 4.46 11.94
N MET A 32 -12.77 4.00 10.83
CA MET A 32 -12.48 4.87 9.69
C MET A 32 -13.76 5.28 8.97
N PRO A 33 -13.84 6.53 8.49
CA PRO A 33 -15.00 6.97 7.72
C PRO A 33 -15.13 6.14 6.44
N GLU A 34 -16.34 5.65 6.17
CA GLU A 34 -16.62 4.92 4.94
C GLU A 34 -16.28 5.76 3.71
N GLN A 35 -15.48 5.20 2.81
CA GLN A 35 -15.19 5.85 1.54
C GLN A 35 -16.41 5.77 0.64
N LYS A 36 -16.93 6.95 0.26
CA LYS A 36 -17.99 7.06 -0.74
C LYS A 36 -17.37 7.30 -2.11
N SER A 37 -17.85 6.58 -3.11
CA SER A 37 -17.43 6.84 -4.50
C SER A 37 -18.13 8.10 -4.98
N GLY A 38 -17.37 9.14 -5.36
CA GLY A 38 -17.92 10.34 -6.00
C GLY A 38 -18.47 10.10 -7.42
N CYS A 39 -18.25 8.90 -7.98
CA CYS A 39 -18.72 8.48 -9.29
C CYS A 39 -19.51 7.17 -9.17
N ASN A 40 -20.36 6.85 -10.15
CA ASN A 40 -21.17 5.61 -10.18
C ASN A 40 -20.33 4.33 -10.46
N LYS A 41 -19.05 4.32 -10.05
CA LYS A 41 -18.09 3.23 -10.25
C LYS A 41 -17.70 2.63 -8.91
N PRO A 42 -17.53 1.30 -8.82
CA PRO A 42 -17.06 0.64 -7.61
C PRO A 42 -15.64 1.09 -7.25
N ILE A 43 -15.37 1.24 -5.96
CA ILE A 43 -14.04 1.58 -5.43
C ILE A 43 -13.16 0.33 -5.57
N LYS A 44 -12.19 0.38 -6.49
CA LYS A 44 -11.26 -0.73 -6.75
C LYS A 44 -10.01 -0.73 -5.86
N PHE A 45 -9.82 0.33 -5.09
CA PHE A 45 -8.69 0.51 -4.17
C PHE A 45 -9.17 1.34 -2.99
N ASN A 46 -9.46 0.65 -1.90
CA ASN A 46 -10.07 1.26 -0.73
C ASN A 46 -9.00 1.81 0.24
N ALA A 47 -9.45 2.39 1.36
CA ALA A 47 -8.58 3.00 2.35
C ALA A 47 -7.63 1.97 2.97
N GLU A 48 -8.09 0.73 3.15
CA GLU A 48 -7.28 -0.38 3.64
C GLU A 48 -6.15 -0.70 2.67
N ASP A 49 -6.45 -0.88 1.38
CA ASP A 49 -5.48 -1.16 0.33
C ASP A 49 -4.44 -0.02 0.22
N GLN A 50 -4.91 1.23 0.35
CA GLN A 50 -4.05 2.41 0.36
C GLN A 50 -3.09 2.41 1.56
N LEU A 51 -3.58 2.15 2.76
CA LEU A 51 -2.76 2.09 3.97
C LEU A 51 -1.76 0.94 3.91
N LYS A 52 -2.18 -0.25 3.47
CA LYS A 52 -1.28 -1.39 3.26
C LYS A 52 -0.16 -1.03 2.27
N SER A 53 -0.51 -0.38 1.17
CA SER A 53 0.45 0.05 0.15
C SER A 53 1.46 1.08 0.68
N LEU A 54 1.01 2.05 1.49
CA LEU A 54 1.88 3.05 2.11
C LEU A 54 2.82 2.43 3.15
N ILE A 55 2.31 1.53 4.00
CA ILE A 55 3.12 0.81 4.97
C ILE A 55 4.17 -0.04 4.25
N TYR A 56 3.75 -0.78 3.21
CA TYR A 56 4.67 -1.56 2.39
C TYR A 56 5.73 -0.68 1.73
N TYR A 57 5.34 0.49 1.20
CA TYR A 57 6.25 1.47 0.60
C TYR A 57 7.38 1.90 1.53
N HIS A 58 7.04 2.22 2.77
CA HIS A 58 8.00 2.68 3.75
C HIS A 58 8.83 1.55 4.36
N LEU A 59 8.26 0.37 4.58
CA LEU A 59 9.00 -0.79 5.10
C LEU A 59 10.02 -1.32 4.09
N GLU A 60 9.64 -1.37 2.80
CA GLU A 60 10.52 -1.75 1.71
C GLU A 60 11.26 -0.55 1.10
N CYS A 61 11.23 0.65 1.69
CA CYS A 61 12.00 1.80 1.22
C CYS A 61 12.01 1.98 -0.31
N PHE A 62 10.84 1.95 -0.96
CA PHE A 62 10.82 2.08 -2.42
C PHE A 62 11.17 3.50 -2.86
N ASP A 63 11.93 3.60 -3.95
CA ASP A 63 12.36 4.89 -4.51
C ASP A 63 11.22 5.72 -5.11
N SER A 64 10.14 5.07 -5.57
CA SER A 64 9.02 5.78 -6.19
C SER A 64 7.71 4.99 -6.13
N GLY A 65 6.59 5.69 -6.26
CA GLY A 65 5.27 5.05 -6.39
C GLY A 65 5.15 4.14 -7.63
N ARG A 66 5.95 4.36 -8.68
CA ARG A 66 6.01 3.45 -9.83
C ARG A 66 6.69 2.14 -9.49
N HIS A 67 7.74 2.18 -8.66
CA HIS A 67 8.41 0.98 -8.17
C HIS A 67 7.47 0.16 -7.28
N LEU A 68 6.74 0.82 -6.39
CA LEU A 68 5.67 0.17 -5.62
C LEU A 68 4.61 -0.45 -6.52
N LEU A 69 4.11 0.28 -7.52
CA LEU A 69 3.07 -0.23 -8.43
C LEU A 69 3.54 -1.46 -9.21
N ASP A 70 4.82 -1.53 -9.58
CA ASP A 70 5.38 -2.71 -10.24
C ASP A 70 5.37 -3.92 -9.30
N GLU A 71 5.86 -3.74 -8.06
CA GLU A 71 5.82 -4.80 -7.03
C GLU A 71 4.41 -5.28 -6.74
N LEU A 72 3.43 -4.37 -6.59
CA LEU A 72 2.02 -4.73 -6.36
C LEU A 72 1.43 -5.61 -7.47
N ASN A 73 1.95 -5.52 -8.70
CA ASN A 73 1.47 -6.28 -9.85
C ASN A 73 2.27 -7.56 -10.14
N ASN A 74 3.56 -7.57 -9.78
CA ASN A 74 4.50 -8.63 -10.17
C ASN A 74 4.96 -9.52 -9.00
N ASP A 75 5.10 -8.97 -7.80
CA ASP A 75 5.59 -9.73 -6.65
C ASP A 75 4.49 -10.57 -6.01
N ASN A 76 4.78 -11.85 -5.79
CA ASN A 76 3.78 -12.79 -5.29
C ASN A 76 3.34 -12.47 -3.85
N PHE A 77 4.22 -11.91 -3.01
CA PHE A 77 3.85 -11.48 -1.67
C PHE A 77 2.96 -10.24 -1.73
N ALA A 78 3.37 -9.23 -2.51
CA ALA A 78 2.63 -7.99 -2.66
C ALA A 78 1.22 -8.22 -3.23
N LYS A 79 1.09 -9.08 -4.24
CA LYS A 79 -0.22 -9.44 -4.82
C LYS A 79 -1.17 -10.13 -3.85
N THR A 80 -0.63 -10.95 -2.94
CA THR A 80 -1.46 -11.74 -2.01
C THR A 80 -1.77 -11.00 -0.72
N VAL A 81 -0.90 -10.10 -0.28
CA VAL A 81 -0.98 -9.49 1.06
C VAL A 81 -1.32 -8.00 1.00
N ILE A 82 -0.94 -7.30 -0.08
CA ILE A 82 -0.95 -5.83 -0.14
C ILE A 82 -1.93 -5.33 -1.21
N ALA A 83 -1.89 -5.89 -2.41
CA ALA A 83 -2.71 -5.46 -3.53
C ALA A 83 -4.16 -5.97 -3.40
N PRO A 84 -5.13 -5.25 -3.97
CA PRO A 84 -6.49 -5.76 -4.10
C PRO A 84 -6.53 -7.02 -4.99
N GLU A 85 -7.54 -7.87 -4.79
CA GLU A 85 -7.70 -9.17 -5.45
C GLU A 85 -7.68 -9.14 -6.99
N ASP A 86 -8.23 -8.09 -7.62
CA ASP A 86 -8.27 -7.89 -9.08
C ASP A 86 -6.99 -7.22 -9.61
N GLY A 87 -6.01 -6.96 -8.74
CA GLY A 87 -4.85 -6.12 -9.02
C GLY A 87 -5.22 -4.65 -9.17
N ILE A 88 -4.25 -3.81 -9.56
CA ILE A 88 -4.46 -2.37 -9.63
C ILE A 88 -3.89 -1.71 -10.88
N LYS A 89 -4.75 -0.93 -11.55
CA LYS A 89 -4.36 -0.10 -12.69
C LYS A 89 -3.64 1.15 -12.21
N LYS A 90 -2.63 1.56 -12.98
CA LYS A 90 -1.82 2.75 -12.74
C LYS A 90 -2.65 4.01 -12.47
N SER A 91 -3.66 4.29 -13.29
CA SER A 91 -4.49 5.49 -13.14
C SER A 91 -5.24 5.47 -11.81
N THR A 92 -5.88 4.35 -11.45
CA THR A 92 -6.61 4.18 -10.19
C THR A 92 -5.69 4.30 -8.99
N PHE A 93 -4.49 3.72 -9.06
CA PHE A 93 -3.50 3.81 -7.98
C PHE A 93 -3.09 5.26 -7.69
N PHE A 94 -2.71 6.02 -8.73
CA PHE A 94 -2.25 7.40 -8.55
C PHE A 94 -3.41 8.36 -8.25
N GLU A 95 -4.59 8.14 -8.81
CA GLU A 95 -5.81 8.88 -8.43
C GLU A 95 -6.09 8.68 -6.95
N ALA A 96 -6.13 7.43 -6.48
CA ALA A 96 -6.38 7.14 -5.07
C ALA A 96 -5.33 7.74 -4.14
N LEU A 97 -4.04 7.67 -4.48
CA LEU A 97 -3.01 8.24 -3.61
C LEU A 97 -2.97 9.77 -3.58
N ASN A 98 -3.32 10.45 -4.67
CA ASN A 98 -3.20 11.91 -4.76
C ASN A 98 -4.49 12.64 -4.39
N GLU A 99 -5.66 12.05 -4.66
CA GLU A 99 -6.95 12.71 -4.39
C GLU A 99 -7.57 12.27 -3.05
N ARG A 100 -7.38 11.01 -2.62
CA ARG A 100 -8.04 10.50 -1.40
C ARG A 100 -7.27 10.93 -0.15
N GLY A 101 -7.71 12.05 0.43
CA GLY A 101 -7.14 12.71 1.60
C GLY A 101 -7.19 14.25 1.54
N LEU A 102 -7.64 14.81 0.41
CA LEU A 102 -7.80 16.25 0.19
C LEU A 102 -9.24 16.75 0.35
N GLU A 103 -10.18 15.85 0.65
CA GLU A 103 -11.60 16.16 0.87
C GLU A 103 -11.97 16.18 2.36
#